data_AF-A0A0B7ASU1-F1
#
_entry.id   AF-A0A0B7ASU1-F1
#
_cell.length_a   1.000
_cell.length_b   1.000
_cell.length_c   1.000
_cell.angle_alpha   90.00
_cell.angle_beta   90.00
_cell.angle_gamma   90.00
#
_symmetry.space_group_name_H-M   'P 1'
#
loop_
_entity.id
_entity.type
_entity.pdbx_description
1 polymer ?
#
loop_
_entity_poly.entity_id
_entity_poly.type
_entity_poly.pdbx_seq_one_letter_code
_entity_poly.pdbx_strand_id
1 'polypeptide(L)' 'IHTNIGRDYSDAFAKMASQLAAIDIQKQPLKERSLTVEDVAKAVLFIASDAAGFITGEIINVDGGRSFGGPIDTSLLKL' A
#
# COMPACT_ATOMS: atom_id res chain seq x y z
N ILE A 1 -7.78 7.52 11.18
CA ILE A 1 -9.05 7.03 10.58
C ILE A 1 -8.93 5.53 10.44
N HIS A 2 -9.45 4.76 11.41
CA HIS A 2 -9.61 3.32 11.21
C HIS A 2 -10.79 3.15 10.27
N THR A 3 -10.57 2.79 9.01
CA THR A 3 -11.68 2.48 8.12
C THR A 3 -12.20 1.09 8.51
N ASN A 4 -13.50 1.00 8.80
CA ASN A 4 -14.16 -0.28 9.11
C ASN A 4 -14.48 -1.09 7.84
N ILE A 5 -13.91 -0.72 6.70
CA ILE A 5 -14.11 -1.41 5.42
C ILE A 5 -13.46 -2.80 5.54
N GLY A 6 -14.26 -3.87 5.43
CA GLY A 6 -13.73 -5.23 5.42
C GLY A 6 -13.94 -6.04 6.71
N ARG A 7 -14.34 -5.44 7.84
CA ARG A 7 -14.47 -6.18 9.12
C ARG A 7 -15.68 -7.12 9.22
N ASP A 8 -16.77 -6.79 8.53
CA ASP A 8 -17.97 -7.64 8.51
C ASP A 8 -17.87 -8.76 7.45
N TYR A 9 -16.73 -8.88 6.78
CA TYR A 9 -16.55 -9.89 5.75
C TYR A 9 -16.03 -11.20 6.36
N SER A 10 -16.72 -12.29 6.01
CA SER A 10 -16.38 -13.66 6.41
C SER A 10 -14.93 -14.07 6.07
N ASP A 11 -14.46 -15.20 6.62
CA ASP A 11 -13.13 -15.80 6.37
C ASP A 11 -12.73 -15.86 4.89
N ALA A 12 -13.70 -15.96 3.98
CA ALA A 12 -13.47 -15.93 2.53
C ALA A 12 -12.82 -14.62 2.05
N PHE A 13 -13.21 -13.48 2.63
CA PHE A 13 -12.64 -12.18 2.27
C PHE A 13 -11.26 -11.98 2.90
N ALA A 14 -11.04 -12.45 4.13
CA ALA A 14 -9.72 -12.44 4.75
C ALA A 14 -8.72 -13.26 3.91
N LYS A 15 -9.17 -14.41 3.38
CA LYS A 15 -8.38 -15.24 2.46
C LYS A 15 -8.13 -14.56 1.12
N MET A 16 -9.10 -13.83 0.57
CA MET A 16 -8.90 -13.07 -0.67
C MET A 16 -7.98 -11.86 -0.47
N ALA A 17 -8.12 -11.14 0.65
CA ALA A 17 -7.28 -10.01 1.00
C ALA A 17 -5.81 -10.41 1.17
N SER A 18 -5.52 -11.56 1.77
CA SER A 18 -4.16 -12.07 1.87
C SER A 18 -3.57 -12.47 0.51
N GLN A 19 -4.39 -13.02 -0.40
CA GLN A 19 -3.96 -13.29 -1.77
C GLN A 19 -3.65 -12.00 -2.55
N LEU A 20 -4.48 -10.97 -2.41
CA LEU A 20 -4.24 -9.66 -3.03
C LEU A 20 -2.96 -9.00 -2.50
N ALA A 21 -2.72 -9.08 -1.18
CA ALA A 21 -1.48 -8.56 -0.59
C ALA A 21 -0.23 -9.25 -1.16
N ALA A 22 -0.28 -10.57 -1.38
CA ALA A 22 0.83 -11.28 -2.02
C ALA A 22 1.07 -10.83 -3.46
N ILE A 23 0.01 -10.52 -4.21
CA ILE A 23 0.11 -9.99 -5.57
C ILE A 23 0.72 -8.58 -5.55
N ASP A 24 0.30 -7.72 -4.61
CA ASP A 24 0.83 -6.36 -4.50
C ASP A 24 2.34 -6.35 -4.18
N ILE A 25 2.80 -7.25 -3.32
CA ILE A 25 4.24 -7.41 -3.01
C ILE A 25 5.04 -7.82 -4.25
N GLN A 26 4.47 -8.65 -5.14
CA GLN A 26 5.14 -9.06 -6.38
C GLN A 26 5.21 -7.92 -7.41
N LYS A 27 4.21 -7.04 -7.42
CA LYS A 27 4.06 -6.00 -8.46
C LYS A 27 4.71 -4.68 -8.10
N GLN A 28 4.95 -4.40 -6.83
CA GLN A 28 5.74 -3.24 -6.45
C GLN A 28 7.24 -3.50 -6.73
N PRO A 29 8.00 -2.48 -7.16
CA PRO A 29 9.46 -2.55 -7.29
C PRO A 29 10.18 -2.93 -5.99
N LEU A 30 9.65 -2.49 -4.84
CA LEU A 30 10.20 -2.85 -3.53
C LEU A 30 9.76 -4.27 -3.13
N LYS A 31 10.48 -5.26 -3.63
CA LYS A 31 10.13 -6.69 -3.48
C LYS A 31 10.14 -7.15 -2.02
N GLU A 32 9.36 -8.19 -1.75
CA GLU A 32 9.41 -9.01 -0.51
C GLU A 32 8.98 -8.32 0.78
N ARG A 33 8.49 -7.07 0.72
CA ARG A 33 8.09 -6.31 1.91
C ARG A 33 6.73 -5.64 1.75
N SER A 34 5.77 -5.98 2.61
CA SER A 34 4.52 -5.22 2.68
C SER A 34 4.75 -3.82 3.25
N LEU A 35 3.94 -2.87 2.78
CA LEU A 35 3.83 -1.57 3.43
C LEU A 35 3.36 -1.74 4.88
N THR A 36 3.99 -1.05 5.82
CA THR A 36 3.57 -1.02 7.23
C THR A 36 3.07 0.35 7.63
N VAL A 37 2.38 0.43 8.77
CA VAL A 37 1.91 1.72 9.31
C VAL A 37 3.07 2.66 9.64
N GLU A 38 4.23 2.11 10.00
CA GLU A 38 5.46 2.84 10.30
C GLU A 38 6.03 3.53 9.06
N ASP A 39 5.88 2.97 7.86
CA ASP A 39 6.33 3.60 6.63
C ASP A 39 5.61 4.92 6.38
N VAL A 40 4.27 4.89 6.53
CA VAL A 40 3.43 6.08 6.39
C VAL A 40 3.75 7.09 7.50
N ALA A 41 3.88 6.62 8.75
CA ALA A 41 4.20 7.49 9.88
C ALA A 41 5.54 8.23 9.69
N LYS A 42 6.56 7.56 9.18
CA LYS A 42 7.87 8.17 8.88
C LYS A 42 7.78 9.20 7.75
N ALA A 43 7.02 8.91 6.70
CA ALA A 43 6.80 9.87 5.62
C ALA A 43 6.10 11.14 6.13
N VAL A 44 5.05 10.98 6.94
CA VAL A 44 4.35 12.10 7.58
C VAL A 44 5.29 12.89 8.50
N LEU A 45 6.11 12.20 9.30
CA LEU A 45 7.08 12.84 10.19
C LEU A 45 8.08 13.71 9.42
N PHE A 46 8.58 13.25 8.27
CA PHE A 46 9.44 14.06 7.40
C PHE A 46 8.71 15.31 6.88
N ILE A 47 7.49 15.16 6.38
CA ILE A 47 6.71 16.29 5.83
C ILE A 47 6.32 17.31 6.88
N ALA A 48 6.10 16.88 8.12
CA ALA A 48 5.84 17.77 9.24
C ALA A 48 7.10 18.47 9.79
N SER A 49 8.30 18.06 9.36
CA SER A 49 9.57 18.60 9.87
C SER A 49 10.06 19.80 9.07
N ASP A 50 10.96 20.58 9.67
CA ASP A 50 11.63 21.72 9.02
C ASP A 50 12.38 21.32 7.73
N ALA A 51 12.80 20.05 7.61
CA ALA A 51 13.48 19.54 6.43
C ALA A 51 12.61 19.58 5.16
N ALA A 52 11.28 19.59 5.32
CA ALA A 52 10.33 19.73 4.22
C ALA A 52 9.86 21.19 4.00
N GLY A 53 10.52 22.18 4.59
CA GLY A 53 10.07 23.58 4.63
C GLY A 53 9.86 24.29 3.28
N PHE A 54 10.26 23.67 2.17
CA PHE A 54 10.02 24.17 0.82
C PHE A 54 9.17 23.22 -0.05
N ILE A 55 8.55 22.21 0.55
CA ILE A 55 7.68 21.23 -0.12
C ILE A 55 6.23 21.57 0.23
N THR A 56 5.44 21.96 -0.76
CA THR A 56 4.01 22.28 -0.60
C THR A 56 3.26 22.00 -1.89
N GLY A 57 1.96 21.67 -1.81
CA GLY A 57 1.11 21.38 -2.96
C GLY A 57 1.33 20.01 -3.62
N GLU A 58 2.19 19.16 -3.05
CA GLU A 58 2.57 17.87 -3.64
C GLU A 58 1.80 16.69 -3.04
N ILE A 59 1.62 15.64 -3.85
CA ILE A 59 1.10 14.34 -3.42
C ILE A 59 2.26 13.36 -3.32
N ILE A 60 2.51 12.82 -2.12
CA ILE A 60 3.60 11.88 -1.88
C ILE A 60 3.03 10.47 -1.72
N ASN A 61 3.32 9.62 -2.71
CA ASN A 61 2.92 8.22 -2.69
C ASN A 61 3.86 7.41 -1.80
N VAL A 62 3.28 6.68 -0.84
CA VAL A 62 3.99 5.77 0.07
C VAL A 62 3.48 4.36 -0.20
N ASP A 63 3.87 3.78 -1.34
CA ASP A 63 3.25 2.58 -1.90
C ASP A 63 4.26 1.53 -2.41
N GLY A 64 5.55 1.67 -2.07
CA GLY A 64 6.61 0.77 -2.55
C GLY A 64 6.83 0.79 -4.07
N GLY A 65 6.24 1.77 -4.78
CA GLY A 65 6.23 1.88 -6.24
C GLY A 65 5.10 1.11 -6.92
N ARG A 66 4.07 0.68 -6.16
CA ARG A 66 2.92 -0.07 -6.69
C ARG A 66 2.21 0.65 -7.83
N SER A 67 2.10 1.98 -7.76
CA SER A 67 1.47 2.80 -8.81
C SER A 67 2.15 2.68 -10.18
N PHE A 68 3.43 2.25 -10.22
CA PHE A 68 4.19 2.05 -11.45
C PHE A 68 4.29 0.57 -11.88
N GLY A 69 3.78 -0.36 -11.07
CA GLY A 69 3.90 -1.81 -11.28
C GLY A 69 3.06 -2.41 -12.42
N GLY A 70 2.38 -1.57 -13.20
CA GLY A 70 1.45 -1.99 -14.26
C GLY A 70 0.17 -2.64 -13.73
N PRO A 71 -0.75 -3.03 -14.63
CA PRO A 71 -1.97 -3.72 -14.26
C PRO A 71 -1.67 -5.07 -13.60
N ILE A 72 -2.54 -5.49 -12.67
CA ILE A 72 -2.52 -6.87 -12.18
C ILE A 72 -2.97 -7.75 -13.34
N ASP A 73 -2.15 -8.74 -13.69
CA ASP A 73 -2.57 -9.76 -14.63
C ASP A 73 -3.66 -10.60 -13.97
N THR A 74 -4.88 -10.49 -14.48
CA THR A 74 -6.05 -11.21 -14.00
C THR A 74 -5.92 -12.72 -14.17
N SER A 75 -4.96 -13.21 -14.97
CA SER A 75 -4.62 -14.64 -15.05
C SER A 75 -4.12 -15.22 -13.72
N LEU A 76 -3.61 -14.36 -12.82
CA LEU A 76 -3.16 -14.74 -11.47
C LEU A 76 -4.32 -14.88 -10.48
N LEU A 77 -5.45 -14.22 -10.75
CA LEU A 77 -6.72 -14.44 -10.07
C LEU A 77 -7.38 -15.65 -10.73
N LYS A 78 -6.91 -16.86 -10.40
CA LYS A 78 -7.60 -18.10 -10.77
C LYS A 78 -8.95 -18.16 -10.05
N LEU A 79 -9.94 -17.45 -10.58
CA LEU A 79 -11.36 -17.60 -10.25
C LEU A 79 -11.94 -18.80 -10.99
#